data_AF-A0A927PME4-F1
#
_entry.id   AF-A0A927PME4-F1
#
_cell.length_a   1.000
_cell.length_b   1.000
_cell.length_c   1.000
_cell.angle_alpha   90.00
_cell.angle_beta   90.00
_cell.angle_gamma   90.00
#
_symmetry.space_group_name_H-M   'P 1'
#
loop_
_entity.id
_entity.type
_entity.pdbx_description
1 polymer ?
#
loop_
_entity_poly.entity_id
_entity_poly.type
_entity_poly.pdbx_seq_one_letter_code
_entity_poly.pdbx_strand_id
1 'polypeptide(L)'
;MTILAGLILITFGLAWLLESVQFVRQRRSLTWRMAVWPLLVAAGASIAVGIRPHFEDHRPEFEAIAQELLDESGSSERQDFSIGRFAIARAFESRHGEVHFIDAREPEILAEVGWVYSPGGEPRGRYGNYSAEHISGPWYRYTYTLA
;
A
#
# COMPACT_ATOMS: atom_id res chain seq x y z
N MET A 1 12.30 -4.96 -4.16
CA MET A 1 12.41 -6.23 -3.40
C MET A 1 11.13 -7.08 -3.35
N THR A 2 9.99 -6.58 -3.86
CA THR A 2 8.70 -7.31 -3.92
C THR A 2 8.65 -8.37 -5.03
N ILE A 3 9.36 -8.15 -6.14
CA ILE A 3 9.41 -9.07 -7.29
C ILE A 3 10.05 -10.41 -6.91
N LEU A 4 11.11 -10.39 -6.09
CA LEU A 4 11.78 -11.60 -5.62
C LEU A 4 10.85 -12.46 -4.74
N ALA A 5 10.09 -11.82 -3.85
CA ALA A 5 9.13 -12.50 -2.99
C ALA A 5 7.98 -13.11 -3.80
N GLY A 6 7.49 -12.40 -4.83
CA GLY A 6 6.49 -12.92 -5.77
C GLY A 6 7.00 -14.12 -6.56
N LEU A 7 8.25 -14.07 -7.03
CA LEU A 7 8.86 -15.18 -7.79
C LEU A 7 9.07 -16.43 -6.92
N ILE A 8 9.46 -16.25 -5.66
CA ILE A 8 9.59 -17.36 -4.70
C ILE A 8 8.21 -17.99 -4.45
N LEU A 9 7.15 -17.19 -4.25
CA LEU A 9 5.80 -17.71 -4.07
C LEU A 9 5.27 -18.45 -5.30
N ILE A 10 5.54 -17.95 -6.51
CA ILE A 10 5.10 -18.60 -7.76
C ILE A 10 5.86 -19.90 -7.99
N THR A 11 7.19 -19.90 -7.85
CA THR A 11 8.01 -21.11 -8.02
C THR A 11 7.68 -22.18 -6.98
N PHE A 12 7.43 -21.77 -5.74
CA PHE A 12 7.04 -22.68 -4.68
C PHE A 12 5.62 -23.24 -4.91
N GLY A 13 4.67 -22.40 -5.33
CA GLY A 13 3.32 -22.82 -5.70
C GLY A 13 3.31 -23.77 -6.91
N LEU A 14 4.18 -23.55 -7.90
CA LEU A 14 4.27 -24.39 -9.09
C LEU A 14 4.93 -25.74 -8.81
N ALA A 15 5.99 -25.76 -7.99
CA ALA A 15 6.58 -27.00 -7.48
C ALA A 15 5.53 -27.82 -6.69
N TRP A 16 4.71 -27.14 -5.90
CA TRP A 16 3.63 -27.76 -5.13
C TRP A 16 2.50 -28.30 -6.01
N LEU A 17 2.16 -27.60 -7.11
CA LEU A 17 1.16 -28.06 -8.07
C LEU A 17 1.62 -29.33 -8.80
N LEU A 18 2.91 -29.41 -9.13
CA LEU A 18 3.50 -30.59 -9.78
C LEU A 18 3.57 -31.78 -8.83
N GLU A 19 3.96 -31.57 -7.57
CA GLU A 19 3.95 -32.61 -6.54
C GLU A 19 2.53 -33.11 -6.25
N SER A 20 1.56 -32.22 -6.06
CA SER A 20 0.16 -32.61 -5.76
C SER A 20 -0.50 -33.42 -6.87
N VAL A 21 -0.22 -33.10 -8.15
CA VAL A 21 -0.72 -33.86 -9.30
C VAL A 21 -0.07 -35.25 -9.39
N GLN A 22 1.22 -35.37 -9.06
CA GLN A 22 1.88 -36.69 -8.96
C GLN A 22 1.36 -37.50 -7.76
N PHE A 23 1.02 -36.82 -6.65
CA PHE A 23 0.55 -37.43 -5.40
C PHE A 23 -0.87 -37.99 -5.47
N VAL A 24 -1.76 -37.36 -6.25
CA VAL A 24 -3.14 -37.86 -6.47
C VAL A 24 -3.15 -39.23 -7.19
N ARG A 25 -2.11 -39.56 -7.96
CA ARG A 25 -1.94 -40.90 -8.54
C ARG A 25 -1.53 -41.96 -7.52
N GLN A 26 -0.95 -41.60 -6.38
CA GLN A 26 -0.48 -42.53 -5.34
C GLN A 26 -1.42 -42.54 -4.13
N ARG A 27 -2.59 -43.16 -4.27
CA ARG A 27 -3.46 -43.50 -3.14
C ARG A 27 -2.73 -44.44 -2.15
N ARG A 28 -2.34 -43.95 -0.96
CA ARG A 28 -2.48 -44.65 0.35
C ARG A 28 -1.74 -43.89 1.46
N SER A 29 -2.35 -43.89 2.64
CA SER A 29 -1.83 -43.41 3.93
C SER A 29 -1.87 -41.90 4.16
N LEU A 30 -3.07 -41.46 4.53
CA LEU A 30 -3.34 -40.26 5.31
C LEU A 30 -2.26 -40.06 6.40
N THR A 31 -1.46 -39.01 6.24
CA THR A 31 -0.72 -38.43 7.35
C THR A 31 -1.26 -37.02 7.56
N TRP A 32 -2.31 -36.89 8.39
CA TRP A 32 -2.99 -35.62 8.71
C TRP A 32 -1.98 -34.50 9.07
N ARG A 33 -0.85 -34.87 9.70
CA ARG A 33 0.26 -33.95 10.00
C ARG A 33 0.84 -33.21 8.79
N MET A 34 0.83 -33.76 7.58
CA MET A 34 1.42 -33.10 6.41
C MET A 34 0.49 -32.10 5.72
N ALA A 35 -0.83 -32.16 5.96
CA ALA A 35 -1.79 -31.16 5.47
C ALA A 35 -1.90 -29.93 6.39
N VAL A 36 -1.58 -30.08 7.68
CA VAL A 36 -1.73 -29.00 8.67
C VAL A 36 -0.68 -27.90 8.48
N TRP A 37 0.55 -28.25 8.12
CA TRP A 37 1.64 -27.28 7.91
C TRP A 37 1.37 -26.30 6.76
N PRO A 38 1.00 -26.74 5.54
CA PRO A 38 0.69 -25.81 4.46
C PRO A 38 -0.55 -24.96 4.77
N LEU A 39 -1.53 -25.49 5.51
CA LEU A 39 -2.71 -24.74 5.92
C LEU A 39 -2.35 -23.64 6.95
N LEU A 40 -1.45 -23.92 7.90
CA LEU A 40 -0.96 -22.94 8.87
C LEU A 40 -0.10 -21.85 8.22
N VAL A 41 0.74 -22.22 7.24
CA VAL A 41 1.54 -21.25 6.48
C VAL A 41 0.63 -20.38 5.60
N ALA A 42 -0.35 -20.98 4.92
CA ALA A 42 -1.34 -20.24 4.13
C ALA A 42 -2.15 -19.30 5.02
N ALA A 43 -2.66 -19.77 6.17
CA ALA A 43 -3.38 -18.94 7.12
C ALA A 43 -2.52 -17.80 7.69
N GLY A 44 -1.26 -18.08 8.06
CA GLY A 44 -0.31 -17.08 8.53
C GLY A 44 0.00 -16.03 7.46
N ALA A 45 0.19 -16.45 6.21
CA ALA A 45 0.38 -15.55 5.08
C ALA A 45 -0.89 -14.71 4.80
N SER A 46 -2.08 -15.29 4.89
CA SER A 46 -3.34 -14.57 4.75
C SER A 46 -3.53 -13.50 5.84
N ILE A 47 -3.14 -13.80 7.09
CA ILE A 47 -3.18 -12.82 8.19
C ILE A 47 -2.15 -11.71 7.96
N ALA A 48 -0.93 -12.06 7.54
CA ALA A 48 0.13 -11.09 7.27
C ALA A 48 -0.22 -10.12 6.12
N VAL A 49 -0.93 -10.61 5.10
CA VAL A 49 -1.40 -9.82 3.94
C VAL A 49 -2.69 -9.07 4.25
N GLY A 50 -3.57 -9.62 5.09
CA GLY A 50 -4.91 -9.08 5.34
C GLY A 50 -4.97 -7.82 6.22
N ILE A 51 -3.96 -7.58 7.06
CA ILE A 51 -3.90 -6.38 7.89
C ILE A 51 -3.36 -5.23 7.05
N ARG A 52 -4.27 -4.50 6.38
CA ARG A 52 -3.95 -3.20 5.81
C ARG A 52 -3.61 -2.24 6.96
N PRO A 53 -2.45 -1.56 6.92
CA PRO A 53 -2.12 -0.55 7.93
C PRO A 53 -3.20 0.52 7.94
N HIS A 54 -3.64 0.93 9.14
CA HIS A 54 -4.57 2.03 9.26
C HIS A 54 -3.79 3.35 9.20
N PHE A 55 -4.28 4.32 8.42
CA PHE A 55 -3.61 5.61 8.25
C PHE A 55 -3.37 6.31 9.60
N GLU A 56 -4.34 6.22 10.50
CA GLU A 56 -4.28 6.83 11.84
C GLU A 56 -3.07 6.37 12.67
N ASP A 57 -2.61 5.13 12.50
CA ASP A 57 -1.46 4.59 13.24
C ASP A 57 -0.16 5.33 12.89
N HIS A 58 -0.05 5.83 11.66
CA HIS A 58 1.13 6.52 11.14
C HIS A 58 0.85 8.00 10.84
N ARG A 59 -0.34 8.52 11.17
CA ARG A 59 -0.71 9.93 10.95
C ARG A 59 0.33 10.91 11.53
N PRO A 60 0.91 10.71 12.73
CA PRO A 60 1.94 11.62 13.24
C PRO A 60 3.18 11.72 12.34
N GLU A 61 3.60 10.62 11.70
CA GLU A 61 4.74 10.60 10.79
C GLU A 61 4.42 11.31 9.47
N PHE A 62 3.21 11.08 8.94
CA PHE A 62 2.69 11.82 7.79
C PHE A 62 2.64 13.32 8.07
N GLU A 63 2.17 13.72 9.26
CA GLU A 63 2.03 15.12 9.64
C GLU A 63 3.38 15.80 9.88
N ALA A 64 4.35 15.09 10.46
CA ALA A 64 5.72 15.60 10.58
C ALA A 64 6.33 15.91 9.21
N ILE A 65 6.13 15.03 8.22
CA ILE A 65 6.61 15.27 6.85
C ILE A 65 5.83 16.40 6.19
N ALA A 66 4.51 16.48 6.38
CA ALA A 66 3.72 17.57 5.84
C ALA A 66 4.18 18.93 6.39
N GLN A 67 4.45 19.02 7.69
CA GLN A 67 4.97 20.22 8.33
C GLN A 67 6.39 20.55 7.85
N GLU A 68 7.26 19.54 7.67
CA GLU A 68 8.60 19.71 7.10
C GLU A 68 8.54 20.29 5.67
N LEU A 69 7.62 19.81 4.83
CA LEU A 69 7.45 20.27 3.46
C LEU A 69 6.79 21.67 3.37
N LEU A 70 6.03 22.08 4.39
CA LEU A 70 5.42 23.42 4.48
C LEU A 70 6.36 24.47 5.08
N ASP A 71 7.45 24.05 5.73
CA ASP A 71 8.47 24.96 6.26
C ASP A 71 9.34 25.49 5.11
N GLU A 72 9.50 26.82 5.01
CA GLU A 72 10.30 27.47 3.97
C GLU A 72 11.77 27.02 3.94
N SER A 73 12.27 26.48 5.06
CA SER A 73 13.62 25.93 5.17
C SER A 73 13.74 24.47 4.68
N GLY A 74 12.61 23.80 4.46
CA GLY A 74 12.51 22.43 4.02
C GLY A 74 12.67 22.25 2.51
N SER A 75 12.65 20.99 2.07
CA SER A 75 12.49 20.68 0.65
C SER A 75 11.01 20.81 0.29
N SER A 76 10.67 21.32 -0.89
CA SER A 76 9.25 21.39 -1.32
C SER A 76 8.69 20.06 -1.79
N GLU A 77 9.54 19.03 -1.86
CA GLU A 77 9.20 17.70 -2.34
C GLU A 77 10.13 16.62 -1.74
N ARG A 78 9.58 15.42 -1.56
CA ARG A 78 10.29 14.18 -1.22
C ARG A 78 9.83 13.04 -2.15
N GLN A 79 10.73 12.16 -2.56
CA GLN A 79 10.43 11.03 -3.45
C GLN A 79 10.83 9.70 -2.83
N ASP A 80 10.20 8.61 -3.28
CA ASP A 80 10.57 7.22 -3.06
C ASP A 80 10.93 6.88 -1.61
N PHE A 81 9.95 6.97 -0.72
CA PHE A 81 10.14 6.69 0.70
C PHE A 81 9.00 5.86 1.26
N SER A 82 9.10 5.52 2.55
CA SER A 82 8.07 4.73 3.22
C SER A 82 7.76 5.31 4.59
N ILE A 83 6.48 5.26 4.95
CA ILE A 83 5.97 5.63 6.27
C ILE A 83 5.34 4.36 6.83
N GLY A 84 6.00 3.71 7.78
CA GLY A 84 5.61 2.38 8.25
C GLY A 84 5.40 1.38 7.10
N ARG A 85 4.16 0.92 6.93
CA ARG A 85 3.77 0.01 5.84
C ARG A 85 3.26 0.72 4.59
N PHE A 86 3.23 2.04 4.53
CA PHE A 86 2.86 2.81 3.34
C PHE A 86 4.10 3.08 2.49
N ALA A 87 4.02 2.79 1.18
CA ALA A 87 5.07 3.16 0.24
C ALA A 87 4.61 4.42 -0.48
N ILE A 88 5.41 5.48 -0.42
CA ILE A 88 5.07 6.79 -0.99
C ILE A 88 6.00 7.04 -2.16
N ALA A 89 5.42 7.21 -3.35
CA ALA A 89 6.17 7.51 -4.57
C ALA A 89 6.70 8.95 -4.49
N ARG A 90 5.85 9.86 -4.03
CA ARG A 90 6.17 11.27 -3.94
C ARG A 90 5.30 11.96 -2.90
N ALA A 91 5.90 12.88 -2.15
CA ALA A 91 5.20 13.85 -1.34
C ALA A 91 5.63 15.26 -1.75
N PHE A 92 4.69 16.19 -1.93
CA PHE A 92 5.01 17.53 -2.39
C PHE A 92 4.04 18.58 -1.84
N GLU A 93 4.56 19.79 -1.64
CA GLU A 93 3.75 20.96 -1.34
C GLU A 93 3.05 21.47 -2.62
N SER A 94 1.75 21.69 -2.52
CA SER A 94 0.92 22.33 -3.52
C SER A 94 1.00 23.86 -3.39
N ARG A 95 0.70 24.59 -4.48
CA ARG A 95 0.66 26.06 -4.46
C ARG A 95 -0.42 26.64 -3.53
N HIS A 96 -1.27 25.80 -2.96
CA HIS A 96 -2.34 26.19 -2.04
C HIS A 96 -2.01 25.88 -0.58
N GLY A 97 -0.77 25.50 -0.26
CA GLY A 97 -0.35 25.14 1.10
C GLY A 97 -0.91 23.79 1.56
N GLU A 98 -1.15 22.89 0.60
CA GLU A 98 -1.57 21.51 0.85
C GLU A 98 -0.38 20.58 0.61
N VAL A 99 -0.26 19.48 1.33
CA VAL A 99 0.79 18.48 1.06
C VAL A 99 0.16 17.20 0.56
N HIS A 100 0.51 16.80 -0.65
CA HIS A 100 -0.01 15.61 -1.32
C HIS A 100 1.00 14.46 -1.17
N PHE A 101 0.53 13.27 -0.82
CA PHE A 101 1.29 12.02 -0.71
C PHE A 101 0.72 10.99 -1.68
N ILE A 102 1.51 10.62 -2.68
CA ILE A 102 1.14 9.65 -3.73
C ILE A 102 1.49 8.24 -3.27
N ASP A 103 0.51 7.33 -3.22
CA ASP A 103 0.75 5.91 -2.91
C ASP A 103 1.49 5.22 -4.08
N ALA A 104 2.65 4.63 -3.80
CA ALA A 104 3.45 3.91 -4.79
C ALA A 104 2.87 2.54 -5.19
N ARG A 105 1.86 2.03 -4.48
CA ARG A 105 1.30 0.68 -4.67
C ARG A 105 0.08 0.65 -5.57
N GLU A 106 -0.61 1.77 -5.72
CA GLU A 106 -1.77 1.89 -6.59
C GLU A 106 -1.27 2.26 -8.00
N PRO A 107 -1.69 1.56 -9.06
CA PRO A 107 -1.17 1.80 -10.40
C PRO A 107 -1.62 3.17 -10.94
N GLU A 108 -0.67 4.10 -11.04
CA GLU A 108 -0.82 5.45 -11.63
C GLU A 108 -1.49 5.47 -13.03
N ILE A 109 -1.55 4.32 -13.70
CA ILE A 109 -2.06 4.16 -15.08
C ILE A 109 -3.58 4.39 -15.17
N LEU A 110 -4.35 4.08 -14.13
CA LEU A 110 -5.82 4.23 -14.15
C LEU A 110 -6.33 5.25 -13.14
N ALA A 111 -5.73 5.27 -11.94
CA ALA A 111 -6.05 6.25 -10.93
C ALA A 111 -4.83 6.48 -10.02
N GLU A 112 -4.55 7.74 -9.73
CA GLU A 112 -3.63 8.12 -8.67
C GLU A 112 -4.44 8.18 -7.36
N VAL A 113 -3.98 7.47 -6.34
CA VAL A 113 -4.61 7.44 -5.01
C VAL A 113 -3.58 7.89 -3.99
N GLY A 114 -4.01 8.67 -3.02
CA GLY A 114 -3.10 9.20 -2.02
C GLY A 114 -3.79 9.82 -0.82
N TRP A 115 -2.98 10.48 -0.02
CA TRP A 115 -3.41 11.26 1.14
C TRP A 115 -3.01 12.71 0.94
N VAL A 116 -3.82 13.62 1.43
CA VAL A 116 -3.52 15.04 1.39
C VAL A 116 -3.75 15.67 2.75
N TYR A 117 -2.77 16.43 3.20
CA TYR A 117 -2.85 17.32 4.34
C TYR A 117 -3.29 18.70 3.85
N SER A 118 -4.47 19.13 4.25
CA SER A 118 -5.08 20.41 3.86
C SER A 118 -5.63 21.13 5.07
N PRO A 119 -4.83 22.00 5.73
CA PRO A 119 -5.28 22.77 6.90
C PRO A 119 -6.30 23.85 6.54
N GLY A 120 -6.35 24.28 5.27
CA GLY A 120 -7.27 25.29 4.76
C GLY A 120 -8.69 24.79 4.47
N GLY A 121 -8.98 23.50 4.66
CA GLY A 121 -10.27 22.88 4.37
C GLY A 121 -10.18 21.87 3.22
N GLU A 122 -11.27 21.65 2.49
CA GLU A 122 -11.31 20.63 1.45
C GLU A 122 -10.28 20.90 0.34
N PRO A 123 -9.41 19.92 0.02
CA PRO A 123 -8.30 20.12 -0.90
C PRO A 123 -8.80 20.34 -2.33
N ARG A 124 -8.15 21.25 -3.05
CA ARG A 124 -8.55 21.55 -4.43
C ARG A 124 -7.89 20.56 -5.40
N GLY A 125 -8.71 19.83 -6.14
CA GLY A 125 -8.25 19.01 -7.25
C GLY A 125 -7.51 19.85 -8.30
N ARG A 126 -6.35 19.36 -8.76
CA ARG A 126 -5.50 20.07 -9.71
C ARG A 126 -6.10 20.09 -11.11
N TYR A 127 -6.65 18.95 -11.56
CA TYR A 127 -7.20 18.69 -12.89
C TYR A 127 -8.20 17.50 -12.83
N GLY A 128 -9.00 17.27 -13.89
CA GLY A 128 -9.79 16.04 -14.12
C GLY A 128 -10.85 15.68 -13.08
N ASN A 129 -11.19 14.39 -12.99
CA ASN A 129 -12.12 13.83 -12.00
C ASN A 129 -11.35 13.60 -10.69
N TYR A 130 -11.26 14.64 -9.87
CA TYR A 130 -10.69 14.59 -8.53
C TYR A 130 -11.79 14.39 -7.48
N SER A 131 -11.58 13.44 -6.58
CA SER A 131 -12.43 13.21 -5.41
C SER A 131 -11.58 13.18 -4.16
N ALA A 132 -12.05 13.86 -3.10
CA ALA A 132 -11.43 13.84 -1.79
C ALA A 132 -12.45 13.38 -0.75
N GLU A 133 -12.10 12.31 -0.03
CA GLU A 133 -12.87 11.80 1.09
C GLU A 133 -12.21 12.28 2.39
N HIS A 134 -12.97 12.94 3.26
CA HIS A 134 -12.47 13.38 4.55
C HIS A 134 -12.18 12.19 5.46
N ILE A 135 -10.99 12.17 6.07
CA ILE A 135 -10.59 11.12 7.01
C ILE A 135 -10.79 11.64 8.45
N SER A 136 -9.97 12.63 8.83
CA SER A 136 -9.93 13.18 10.18
C SER A 136 -9.13 14.48 10.20
N GLY A 137 -9.56 15.48 10.97
CA GLY A 137 -8.85 16.76 11.07
C GLY A 137 -8.59 17.38 9.68
N PRO A 138 -7.36 17.82 9.37
CA PRO A 138 -6.99 18.38 8.06
C PRO A 138 -6.67 17.30 7.00
N TRP A 139 -6.95 16.02 7.26
CA TRP A 139 -6.57 14.92 6.37
C TRP A 139 -7.71 14.43 5.50
N TYR A 140 -7.38 14.22 4.22
CA TYR A 140 -8.27 13.65 3.23
C TYR A 140 -7.56 12.52 2.47
N ARG A 141 -8.33 11.53 2.03
CA ARG A 141 -7.90 10.56 1.04
C ARG A 141 -8.36 11.05 -0.32
N TYR A 142 -7.44 11.17 -1.28
CA TYR A 142 -7.82 11.59 -2.61
C TYR A 142 -7.71 10.45 -3.61
N THR A 143 -8.51 10.55 -4.66
CA THR A 143 -8.42 9.73 -5.86
C THR A 143 -8.54 10.62 -7.06
N TYR A 144 -7.66 10.42 -8.01
CA TYR A 144 -7.62 11.11 -9.28
C TYR A 144 -7.70 10.08 -10.40
N THR A 145 -8.73 10.17 -11.25
CA THR A 145 -8.88 9.29 -12.41
C THR A 145 -8.60 10.06 -13.68
N LEU A 146 -7.72 9.52 -14.54
CA LEU A 146 -7.53 10.01 -15.90
C LEU A 146 -8.81 9.68 -16.70
N ALA A 147 -9.52 10.73 -17.15
CA ALA A 147 -10.72 10.61 -17.97
C ALA A 147 -10.38 10.40 -19.46
#